data_AF-Q8H7G7-F1
#
_entry.id   AF-Q8H7G7-F1
#
_cell.length_a   1.000
_cell.length_b   1.000
_cell.length_c   1.000
_cell.angle_alpha   90.00
_cell.angle_beta   90.00
_cell.angle_gamma   90.00
#
_symmetry.space_group_name_H-M   'P 1'
#
loop_
_entity.id
_entity.type
_entity.pdbx_description
1 polymer ?
#
loop_
_entity_poly.entity_id
_entity_poly.type
_entity_poly.pdbx_seq_one_letter_code
_entity_poly.pdbx_strand_id
1 'polypeptide(L)'
;MKVQEGLFLVAIFFSLACTQLVKGQHQPGENCQNKCGNITIEYPFGISSGCYYPGNESFSITCKEDRPHVLSDIEVANFNHSGQLQVLLNRSSTCYDKQGNETKKEYSSFTLDYLSLSANNKLTAVGCNALSLLD
;
A
#
# COMPACT_ATOMS: atom_id res chain seq x y z
N MET A 1 -26.22 -29.39 -43.49
CA MET A 1 -25.49 -29.93 -42.33
C MET A 1 -24.06 -29.40 -42.19
N LYS A 2 -23.21 -29.39 -43.22
CA LYS A 2 -21.79 -28.93 -43.11
C LYS A 2 -21.57 -27.48 -42.64
N VAL A 3 -22.48 -26.56 -43.00
CA VAL A 3 -22.40 -25.14 -42.60
C VAL A 3 -22.63 -24.94 -41.10
N GLN A 4 -23.49 -25.77 -40.51
CA GLN A 4 -23.87 -25.68 -39.11
C GLN A 4 -22.74 -26.18 -38.20
N GLU A 5 -22.06 -27.27 -38.60
CA GLU A 5 -20.86 -27.77 -37.91
C GLU A 5 -19.70 -26.76 -37.97
N GLY A 6 -19.49 -26.11 -39.12
CA GLY A 6 -18.48 -25.04 -39.25
C GLY A 6 -18.77 -23.83 -38.34
N LEU A 7 -20.05 -23.46 -38.20
CA LEU A 7 -20.47 -22.35 -37.33
C LEU A 7 -20.23 -22.65 -35.84
N PHE A 8 -20.49 -23.90 -35.42
CA PHE A 8 -20.21 -24.35 -34.05
C PHE A 8 -18.70 -24.32 -33.74
N LEU A 9 -17.85 -24.74 -34.68
CA LEU A 9 -16.40 -24.71 -34.49
C LEU A 9 -15.86 -23.28 -34.35
N VAL A 10 -16.34 -22.34 -35.17
CA VAL A 10 -15.94 -20.92 -35.07
C VAL A 10 -16.35 -20.31 -33.73
N ALA A 11 -17.54 -20.62 -33.22
CA ALA A 11 -18.02 -20.14 -31.92
C ALA A 11 -17.19 -20.69 -30.73
N ILE A 12 -16.70 -21.93 -30.82
CA ILE A 12 -15.82 -22.54 -29.80
C ILE A 12 -14.45 -21.87 -29.80
N PHE A 13 -13.86 -21.62 -30.99
CA PHE A 13 -12.57 -20.91 -31.08
C PHE A 13 -12.66 -19.46 -30.60
N PHE A 14 -13.79 -18.77 -30.84
CA PHE A 14 -14.01 -17.40 -30.36
C PHE A 14 -14.18 -17.32 -28.84
N SER A 15 -14.79 -18.33 -28.21
CA SER A 15 -14.99 -18.39 -26.77
C SER A 15 -13.72 -18.79 -26.00
N LEU A 16 -12.83 -19.61 -26.58
CA LEU A 16 -11.51 -19.88 -26.01
C LEU A 16 -10.57 -18.66 -26.03
N ALA A 17 -10.76 -17.72 -26.97
CA ALA A 17 -9.98 -16.48 -27.04
C ALA A 17 -10.45 -15.40 -26.04
N CYS A 18 -11.59 -15.62 -25.36
CA CYS A 18 -12.15 -14.71 -24.35
C CYS A 18 -12.00 -15.25 -22.93
N THR A 19 -10.92 -16.00 -22.62
CA THR A 19 -10.52 -16.16 -21.22
C THR A 19 -9.98 -14.83 -20.72
N GLN A 20 -10.84 -14.07 -20.04
CA GLN A 20 -10.42 -12.92 -19.27
C GLN A 20 -9.38 -13.38 -18.25
N LEU A 21 -8.29 -12.62 -18.08
CA LEU A 21 -7.49 -12.72 -16.85
C LEU A 21 -8.43 -12.38 -15.70
N VAL A 22 -8.93 -13.40 -15.01
CA VAL A 22 -9.49 -13.20 -13.68
C VAL A 22 -8.31 -12.69 -12.87
N LYS A 23 -8.28 -11.37 -12.60
CA LYS A 23 -7.51 -10.85 -11.47
C LYS A 23 -8.16 -11.49 -10.25
N GLY A 24 -7.75 -12.71 -9.92
CA GLY A 24 -8.07 -13.29 -8.64
C GLY A 24 -7.49 -12.32 -7.63
N GLN A 25 -8.36 -11.61 -6.89
CA GLN A 25 -7.94 -11.12 -5.59
C GLN A 25 -7.43 -12.37 -4.89
N HIS A 26 -6.12 -12.44 -4.67
CA HIS A 26 -5.54 -13.49 -3.86
C HIS A 26 -6.13 -13.28 -2.48
N GLN A 27 -7.23 -14.00 -2.19
CA GLN A 27 -7.82 -13.95 -0.88
C GLN A 27 -6.76 -14.55 0.04
N PRO A 28 -6.40 -13.87 1.14
CA PRO A 28 -5.55 -14.46 2.15
C PRO A 28 -6.14 -15.83 2.50
N GLY A 29 -5.30 -16.87 2.57
CA GLY A 29 -5.78 -18.21 2.91
C GLY A 29 -6.59 -18.18 4.22
N GLU A 30 -7.46 -19.17 4.43
CA GLU A 30 -8.40 -19.19 5.58
C GLU A 30 -7.72 -19.05 6.96
N ASN A 31 -6.40 -19.29 7.04
CA ASN A 31 -5.58 -19.18 8.24
C ASN A 31 -4.90 -17.81 8.42
N CYS A 32 -5.18 -16.82 7.57
CA CYS A 32 -4.55 -15.51 7.63
C CYS A 32 -5.21 -14.59 8.65
N GLN A 33 -4.43 -14.14 9.64
CA GLN A 33 -4.88 -13.08 10.54
C GLN A 33 -5.04 -11.78 9.74
N ASN A 34 -6.28 -11.31 9.65
CA ASN A 34 -6.67 -10.13 8.88
C ASN A 34 -7.02 -8.92 9.76
N LYS A 35 -6.75 -8.97 11.06
CA LYS A 35 -6.99 -7.87 11.99
C LYS A 35 -5.81 -7.65 12.94
N CYS A 36 -5.54 -6.38 13.21
CA CYS A 36 -4.65 -5.92 14.29
C CYS A 36 -5.40 -4.82 15.05
N GLY A 37 -5.80 -5.12 16.29
CA GLY A 37 -6.77 -4.30 17.03
C GLY A 37 -8.07 -4.14 16.24
N ASN A 38 -8.46 -2.88 16.03
CA ASN A 38 -9.68 -2.51 15.31
C ASN A 38 -9.48 -2.32 13.79
N ILE A 39 -8.26 -2.48 13.29
CA ILE A 39 -7.93 -2.27 11.87
C ILE A 39 -8.00 -3.62 11.15
N THR A 40 -8.79 -3.67 10.08
CA THR A 40 -8.81 -4.81 9.15
C THR A 40 -7.71 -4.60 8.12
N ILE A 41 -6.84 -5.59 7.99
CA ILE A 41 -5.70 -5.60 7.07
C ILE A 41 -6.16 -6.24 5.77
N GLU A 42 -5.85 -5.58 4.66
CA GLU A 42 -6.27 -6.01 3.33
C GLU A 42 -5.09 -6.43 2.47
N TYR A 43 -5.30 -7.48 1.67
CA TYR A 43 -4.34 -7.87 0.64
C TYR A 43 -4.07 -6.67 -0.29
N PRO A 44 -2.81 -6.38 -0.66
CA PRO A 44 -1.62 -7.24 -0.60
C PRO A 44 -0.87 -7.29 0.74
N PHE A 45 -1.37 -6.64 1.79
CA PHE A 45 -0.71 -6.62 3.11
C PHE A 45 -1.19 -7.75 4.02
N GLY A 46 -0.37 -8.11 5.01
CA GLY A 46 -0.67 -9.22 5.91
C GLY A 46 0.35 -9.40 7.04
N ILE A 47 -0.07 -10.07 8.12
CA ILE A 47 0.78 -10.26 9.32
C ILE A 47 1.66 -11.49 9.20
N SER A 48 1.08 -12.60 8.76
CA SER A 48 1.75 -13.89 8.75
C SER A 48 2.39 -14.17 7.39
N SER A 49 3.48 -14.94 7.39
CA SER A 49 4.10 -15.42 6.15
C SER A 49 3.06 -16.14 5.28
N GLY A 50 3.03 -15.82 3.99
CA GLY A 50 2.04 -16.34 3.04
C GLY A 50 0.70 -15.60 3.03
N CYS A 51 0.51 -14.57 3.86
CA CYS A 51 -0.71 -13.76 3.92
C CYS A 51 -0.55 -12.35 3.34
N TYR A 52 0.67 -11.96 2.97
CA TYR A 52 0.98 -10.75 2.22
C TYR A 52 1.54 -11.11 0.84
N TYR A 53 1.80 -10.10 0.01
CA TYR A 53 2.36 -10.30 -1.32
C TYR A 53 3.63 -11.17 -1.26
N PRO A 54 3.65 -12.32 -1.95
CA PRO A 54 4.69 -13.33 -1.76
C PRO A 54 6.05 -12.82 -2.20
N GLY A 55 7.08 -13.14 -1.40
CA GLY A 55 8.47 -12.80 -1.71
C GLY A 55 8.84 -11.34 -1.49
N ASN A 56 7.99 -10.55 -0.82
CA ASN A 56 8.26 -9.14 -0.57
C ASN A 56 7.81 -8.68 0.83
N GLU A 57 8.79 -8.37 1.67
CA GLU A 57 8.58 -7.94 3.05
C GLU A 57 8.04 -6.51 3.18
N SER A 58 8.05 -5.68 2.13
CA SER A 58 7.42 -4.35 2.18
C SER A 58 5.91 -4.43 2.43
N PHE A 59 5.30 -5.59 2.19
CA PHE A 59 3.88 -5.85 2.38
C PHE A 59 3.56 -6.51 3.74
N SER A 60 4.59 -6.83 4.53
CA SER A 60 4.43 -7.42 5.86
C SER A 60 3.99 -6.36 6.87
N ILE A 61 3.02 -6.73 7.72
CA ILE A 61 2.49 -5.89 8.80
C ILE A 61 2.88 -6.47 10.14
N THR A 62 3.51 -5.66 10.98
CA THR A 62 3.79 -6.00 12.38
C THR A 62 2.71 -5.41 13.28
N CYS A 63 2.09 -6.23 14.13
CA CYS A 63 1.12 -5.76 15.11
C CYS A 63 1.80 -5.51 16.46
N LYS A 64 1.93 -4.25 16.88
CA LYS A 64 2.52 -3.85 18.18
C LYS A 64 1.43 -3.22 19.04
N GLU A 65 1.13 -3.81 20.19
CA GLU A 65 0.08 -3.29 21.11
C GLU A 65 -1.24 -2.98 20.38
N ASP A 66 -1.73 -3.94 19.58
CA ASP A 66 -2.94 -3.81 18.76
C ASP A 66 -2.91 -2.71 17.68
N ARG A 67 -1.72 -2.19 17.35
CA ARG A 67 -1.50 -1.19 16.30
C ARG A 67 -0.68 -1.76 15.14
N PRO A 68 -1.18 -1.72 13.90
CA PRO A 68 -0.46 -2.24 12.74
C PRO A 68 0.67 -1.28 12.34
N HIS A 69 1.82 -1.84 11.99
CA HIS A 69 3.00 -1.11 11.52
C HIS A 69 3.50 -1.73 10.22
N VAL A 70 3.94 -0.88 9.28
CA VAL A 70 4.56 -1.28 8.00
C VAL A 70 5.97 -0.69 7.90
N LEU A 71 6.81 -1.21 7.00
CA LEU A 71 8.16 -0.67 6.75
C LEU A 71 8.97 -0.51 8.06
N SER A 72 9.03 -1.59 8.85
CA SER A 72 9.66 -1.71 10.18
C SER A 72 8.94 -1.02 11.37
N ASP A 73 8.44 0.21 11.21
CA ASP A 73 7.86 0.93 12.35
C ASP A 73 6.90 2.09 12.00
N ILE A 74 6.38 2.16 10.79
CA ILE A 74 5.42 3.20 10.42
C ILE A 74 4.02 2.72 10.80
N GLU A 75 3.42 3.35 11.81
CA GLU A 75 2.05 3.03 12.24
C GLU A 75 1.06 3.29 11.09
N VAL A 76 0.27 2.27 10.76
CA VAL A 76 -0.77 2.30 9.74
C VAL A 76 -2.06 2.79 10.37
N ALA A 77 -2.58 3.90 9.87
CA ALA A 77 -3.83 4.48 10.33
C ALA A 77 -5.05 3.72 9.79
N ASN A 78 -5.00 3.29 8.53
CA ASN A 78 -6.08 2.53 7.90
C ASN A 78 -5.64 1.85 6.61
N PHE A 79 -6.49 0.93 6.12
CA PHE A 79 -6.41 0.36 4.76
C PHE A 79 -7.62 0.83 3.95
N ASN A 80 -7.46 0.81 2.63
CA ASN A 80 -8.54 1.07 1.68
C ASN A 80 -8.68 -0.13 0.72
N HIS A 81 -9.92 -0.39 0.29
CA HIS A 81 -10.34 -1.48 -0.61
C HIS A 81 -9.59 -1.54 -1.96
N SER A 82 -8.82 -0.52 -2.29
CA SER A 82 -7.99 -0.44 -3.50
C SER A 82 -6.57 -1.01 -3.33
N GLY A 83 -6.24 -1.64 -2.20
CA GLY A 83 -4.88 -2.10 -1.89
C GLY A 83 -3.94 -0.96 -1.48
N GLN A 84 -4.48 0.10 -0.89
CA GLN A 84 -3.71 1.24 -0.38
C GLN A 84 -3.73 1.22 1.15
N LEU A 85 -2.58 1.44 1.77
CA LEU A 85 -2.49 1.76 3.20
C LEU A 85 -2.34 3.26 3.40
N GLN A 86 -2.81 3.74 4.54
CA GLN A 86 -2.76 5.14 4.93
C GLN A 86 -1.92 5.27 6.19
N VAL A 87 -0.95 6.17 6.15
CA VAL A 87 -0.03 6.45 7.27
C VAL A 87 0.03 7.95 7.50
N LEU A 88 0.29 8.33 8.75
CA LEU A 88 0.67 9.69 9.07
C LEU A 88 2.16 9.69 9.44
N LEU A 89 2.96 10.35 8.61
CA LEU A 89 4.40 10.41 8.81
C LEU A 89 4.77 11.48 9.84
N ASN A 90 5.90 11.26 10.53
CA ASN A 90 6.41 12.23 11.49
C ASN A 90 6.79 13.54 10.80
N ARG A 91 6.53 14.66 11.49
CA ARG A 91 6.85 16.00 10.98
C ARG A 91 8.36 16.25 11.03
N SER A 92 8.91 16.71 9.92
CA SER A 92 10.23 17.37 9.91
C SER A 92 10.09 18.85 10.26
N SER A 93 11.01 19.40 11.05
CA SER A 93 11.00 20.80 11.45
C SER A 93 12.40 21.40 11.51
N THR A 94 12.49 22.69 11.23
CA THR A 94 13.69 23.49 11.47
C THR A 94 13.26 24.82 12.09
N CYS A 95 13.97 25.25 13.12
CA CYS A 95 13.67 26.48 13.88
C CYS A 95 14.88 27.41 13.85
N TYR A 96 14.62 28.72 13.78
CA TYR A 96 15.65 29.75 13.72
C TYR A 96 15.49 30.75 14.86
N ASP A 97 16.60 31.32 15.34
CA ASP A 97 16.59 32.48 16.22
C ASP A 97 16.27 33.78 15.46
N LYS A 98 16.29 34.92 16.17
CA LYS A 98 16.01 36.23 15.58
C LYS A 98 17.11 36.70 14.61
N GLN A 99 18.30 36.13 14.72
CA GLN A 99 19.45 36.43 13.86
C GLN A 99 19.48 35.53 12.61
N GLY A 100 18.58 34.55 12.52
CA GLY A 100 18.51 33.58 11.43
C GLY A 100 19.39 32.34 11.61
N ASN A 101 19.98 32.15 12.80
CA ASN A 101 20.75 30.94 13.08
C ASN A 101 19.81 29.79 13.42
N GLU A 102 20.12 28.60 12.91
CA GLU A 102 19.41 27.37 13.22
C GLU A 102 19.56 27.04 14.73
N THR A 103 18.43 26.77 15.40
CA THR A 103 18.39 26.46 16.84
C THR A 103 17.92 25.04 17.12
N LYS A 104 17.06 24.50 16.25
CA LYS A 104 16.50 23.16 16.36
C LYS A 104 16.25 22.58 14.99
N LYS A 105 16.51 21.30 14.85
CA LYS A 105 16.35 20.55 13.62
C LYS A 105 15.90 19.13 13.92
N GLU A 106 14.77 18.76 13.35
CA GLU A 106 14.20 17.42 13.43
C GLU A 106 13.89 16.96 12.02
N TYR A 107 14.47 15.83 11.63
CA TYR A 107 14.21 15.21 10.34
C TYR A 107 13.56 13.85 10.54
N SER A 108 12.48 13.64 9.80
CA SER A 108 11.92 12.32 9.58
C SER A 108 12.14 11.94 8.12
N SER A 109 12.65 10.73 7.92
CA SER A 109 12.80 10.08 6.63
C SER A 109 12.25 8.66 6.72
N PHE A 110 11.74 8.16 5.61
CA PHE A 110 11.29 6.78 5.45
C PHE A 110 11.63 6.32 4.04
N THR A 111 11.73 5.02 3.84
CA THR A 111 12.00 4.41 2.54
C THR A 111 10.78 3.61 2.13
N LEU A 112 10.24 3.87 0.93
CA LEU A 112 9.02 3.21 0.44
C LEU A 112 9.24 1.75 0.05
N ASP A 113 10.48 1.35 -0.22
CA ASP A 113 10.82 0.02 -0.72
C ASP A 113 10.03 -0.31 -2.00
N TYR A 114 9.22 -1.37 -2.04
CA TYR A 114 8.38 -1.70 -3.20
C TYR A 114 7.02 -0.98 -3.24
N LEU A 115 6.76 -0.09 -2.29
CA LEU A 115 5.53 0.71 -2.26
C LEU A 115 5.70 1.98 -3.10
N SER A 116 4.57 2.57 -3.49
CA SER A 116 4.53 3.84 -4.21
C SER A 116 3.59 4.83 -3.51
N LEU A 117 3.84 6.12 -3.73
CA LEU A 117 2.99 7.17 -3.18
C LEU A 117 1.69 7.29 -3.98
N SER A 118 0.57 7.28 -3.27
CA SER A 118 -0.73 7.59 -3.85
C SER A 118 -0.81 9.06 -4.26
N ALA A 119 -1.46 9.36 -5.38
CA ALA A 119 -1.79 10.73 -5.79
C ALA A 119 -2.74 11.43 -4.80
N ASN A 120 -3.35 10.69 -3.88
CA ASN A 120 -4.22 11.22 -2.82
C ASN A 120 -3.45 11.68 -1.57
N ASN A 121 -2.13 11.59 -1.57
CA ASN A 121 -1.30 12.05 -0.46
C ASN A 121 -1.37 13.58 -0.29
N LYS A 122 -1.27 14.04 0.96
CA LYS A 122 -1.24 15.46 1.29
C LYS A 122 0.08 15.82 1.97
N LEU A 123 0.92 16.60 1.28
CA LEU A 123 2.11 17.23 1.87
C LEU A 123 1.74 18.63 2.37
N THR A 124 2.16 18.98 3.59
CA THR A 124 1.90 20.30 4.18
C THR A 124 3.21 20.90 4.66
N ALA A 125 3.53 22.12 4.20
CA ALA A 125 4.66 22.91 4.65
C ALA A 125 4.16 24.21 5.30
N VAL A 126 4.75 24.59 6.43
CA VAL A 126 4.38 25.80 7.18
C VAL A 126 5.65 26.53 7.58
N GLY A 127 5.78 27.80 7.20
CA GLY A 127 6.91 28.65 7.58
C GLY A 127 7.26 29.71 6.53
N CYS A 128 8.18 30.61 6.87
CA CYS A 128 8.77 31.57 5.94
C CYS A 128 9.96 30.93 5.23
N ASN A 129 10.10 31.15 3.91
CA ASN A 129 11.16 30.55 3.09
C ASN A 129 11.29 29.02 3.26
N ALA A 130 10.15 28.35 3.42
CA ALA A 130 10.10 26.90 3.62
C ALA A 130 9.96 26.17 2.28
N LEU A 131 10.80 25.15 2.07
CA LEU A 131 10.69 24.19 0.97
C LEU A 131 10.44 22.81 1.57
N SER A 132 9.47 22.08 1.01
CA SER A 132 9.19 20.69 1.36
C SER A 132 9.05 19.88 0.08
N LEU A 133 9.68 18.70 0.07
CA LEU A 133 9.64 17.75 -1.03
C LEU A 133 9.19 16.40 -0.47
N LEU A 134 8.32 15.73 -1.20
CA LEU A 134 7.97 14.34 -1.00
C LEU A 134 8.30 13.62 -2.31
N ASP A 135 9.32 12.78 -2.25
CA ASP A 135 9.88 12.00 -3.36
C ASP A 135 10.12 10.56 -2.87
#